data_AF-A0A9X0B5F5-F1
#
_entry.id   AF-A0A9X0B5F5-F1
#
_cell.length_a   1.000
_cell.length_b   1.000
_cell.length_c   1.000
_cell.angle_alpha   90.00
_cell.angle_beta   90.00
_cell.angle_gamma   90.00
#
_symmetry.space_group_name_H-M   'P 1'
#
loop_
_entity.id
_entity.type
_entity.pdbx_description
1 polymer ?
#
loop_
_entity_poly.entity_id
_entity_poly.type
_entity_poly.pdbx_seq_one_letter_code
_entity_poly.pdbx_strand_id
1 'polypeptide(L)'
;MSNVEEAKRAAATTAVANHYPKNAQWVGIGSGTTIVYVVEAIKALGVDTSATRYVPTGYQSRQLIVNAGLTAVEFDAIPAEPSWMSHSTARTRLTTS
;
A
#
# COMPACT_ATOMS: atom_id res chain seq x y z
N MET A 1 7.68 1.01 24.09
CA MET A 1 7.51 0.10 22.93
C MET A 1 8.79 -0.72 22.81
N SER A 2 8.79 -1.88 22.16
CA SER A 2 10.04 -2.64 21.97
C SER A 2 10.84 -2.06 20.80
N ASN A 3 12.17 -2.21 20.84
CA ASN A 3 13.05 -1.79 19.73
C ASN A 3 12.61 -2.40 18.38
N VAL A 4 11.99 -3.58 18.40
CA VAL A 4 11.48 -4.26 17.20
C VAL A 4 10.28 -3.53 16.60
N GLU A 5 9.32 -3.10 17.41
CA GLU A 5 8.15 -2.37 16.91
C GLU A 5 8.52 -0.96 16.43
N GLU A 6 9.50 -0.31 17.07
CA GLU A 6 10.04 0.97 16.61
C GLU A 6 10.77 0.82 15.28
N ALA A 7 11.59 -0.22 15.11
CA ALA A 7 12.25 -0.52 13.85
C ALA A 7 11.25 -0.79 12.72
N LYS A 8 10.19 -1.56 12.99
CA LYS A 8 9.11 -1.80 12.02
C LYS A 8 8.41 -0.52 11.61
N ARG A 9 8.09 0.36 12.57
CA ARG A 9 7.46 1.65 12.30
C ARG A 9 8.37 2.56 11.48
N ALA A 10 9.65 2.63 11.80
CA ALA A 10 10.63 3.43 11.07
C ALA A 10 10.79 2.94 9.63
N ALA A 11 10.87 1.62 9.43
CA ALA A 11 10.95 1.00 8.11
C ALA A 11 9.70 1.31 7.27
N ALA A 12 8.51 1.12 7.85
CA ALA A 12 7.25 1.41 7.16
C ALA A 12 7.10 2.90 6.79
N THR A 13 7.44 3.80 7.72
CA THR A 13 7.37 5.24 7.49
C THR A 13 8.29 5.66 6.34
N THR A 14 9.54 5.17 6.37
CA THR A 14 10.53 5.44 5.31
C THR A 14 10.07 4.90 3.96
N ALA A 15 9.54 3.67 3.93
CA ALA A 15 9.06 3.05 2.69
C ALA A 15 7.91 3.86 2.07
N VAL A 16 6.95 4.31 2.87
CA VAL A 16 5.82 5.11 2.39
C VAL A 16 6.28 6.50 1.93
N ALA A 17 7.14 7.17 2.70
CA ALA A 17 7.65 8.49 2.34
C ALA A 17 8.42 8.50 1.01
N ASN A 18 9.24 7.47 0.78
CA ASN A 18 10.11 7.41 -0.39
C ASN A 18 9.40 6.94 -1.66
N HIS A 19 8.28 6.23 -1.53
CA HIS A 19 7.74 5.46 -2.65
C HIS A 19 6.23 5.51 -2.83
N TYR A 20 5.47 6.12 -1.92
CA TYR A 20 4.04 6.30 -2.14
C TYR A 20 3.82 7.39 -3.21
N PRO A 21 3.27 7.06 -4.39
CA PRO A 21 3.17 8.01 -5.49
C PRO A 21 2.02 9.01 -5.24
N LYS A 22 2.18 10.25 -5.72
CA LYS A 22 1.18 11.33 -5.57
C LYS A 22 -0.18 11.00 -6.18
N ASN A 23 -0.20 10.16 -7.23
CA ASN A 23 -1.37 9.74 -7.99
C ASN A 23 -1.50 8.20 -7.99
N ALA A 24 -1.39 7.60 -6.81
CA ALA A 24 -1.48 6.16 -6.64
C ALA A 24 -2.83 5.62 -7.13
N GLN A 25 -2.83 4.80 -8.18
CA GLN A 25 -4.03 4.06 -8.59
C GLN A 25 -4.11 2.71 -7.90
N TRP A 26 -2.99 1.99 -7.84
CA TRP A 26 -2.92 0.63 -7.28
C TRP A 26 -1.74 0.51 -6.34
N VAL A 27 -1.98 0.05 -5.11
CA VAL A 27 -0.95 -0.15 -4.09
C VAL A 27 -1.10 -1.54 -3.50
N GLY A 28 -0.10 -2.40 -3.68
CA GLY A 28 -0.06 -3.71 -3.04
C GLY A 28 0.30 -3.57 -1.56
N ILE A 29 -0.47 -4.22 -0.68
CA ILE A 29 -0.18 -4.30 0.75
C ILE A 29 0.14 -5.75 1.08
N GLY A 30 1.39 -5.98 1.50
CA GLY A 30 1.90 -7.30 1.86
C GLY A 30 1.27 -7.88 3.12
N SER A 31 1.83 -9.00 3.57
CA SER A 31 1.49 -9.67 4.82
C SER A 31 2.60 -9.50 5.84
N GLY A 32 2.27 -9.63 7.13
CA GLY A 32 3.23 -9.55 8.23
C GLY A 32 2.89 -8.49 9.27
N THR A 33 3.66 -8.41 10.35
CA THR A 33 3.38 -7.49 11.46
C THR A 33 3.80 -6.05 11.15
N THR A 34 4.70 -5.84 10.19
CA THR A 34 5.18 -4.52 9.78
C THR A 34 4.12 -3.72 9.00
N ILE A 35 3.18 -4.40 8.31
CA ILE A 35 2.22 -3.72 7.43
C ILE A 35 1.17 -2.90 8.18
N VAL A 36 0.98 -3.15 9.47
CA VAL A 36 0.17 -2.28 10.34
C VAL A 36 0.69 -0.85 10.26
N TYR A 37 2.01 -0.67 10.37
CA TYR A 37 2.67 0.63 10.32
C TYR A 37 2.68 1.25 8.92
N VAL A 38 2.62 0.43 7.86
CA VAL A 38 2.52 0.93 6.47
C VAL A 38 1.16 1.61 6.26
N VAL A 39 0.08 0.98 6.72
CA VAL A 39 -1.27 1.54 6.62
C VAL A 39 -1.39 2.83 7.46
N GLU A 40 -0.81 2.84 8.66
CA GLU A 40 -0.74 4.05 9.50
C GLU A 40 0.03 5.18 8.79
N ALA A 41 1.20 4.90 8.23
CA ALA A 41 2.03 5.89 7.54
C ALA A 41 1.33 6.48 6.31
N ILE A 42 0.61 5.66 5.53
CA ILE A 42 -0.17 6.13 4.37
C ILE A 42 -1.25 7.12 4.81
N LYS A 43 -1.94 6.85 5.93
CA LYS A 43 -2.95 7.78 6.48
C LYS A 43 -2.32 9.07 6.98
N ALA A 44 -1.13 8.99 7.55
CA ALA A 44 -0.40 10.15 8.06
C ALA A 44 0.10 11.09 6.96
N LEU A 45 0.20 10.65 5.70
CA LEU A 45 0.60 11.52 4.57
C LEU A 45 -0.39 12.66 4.32
N GLY A 46 -1.66 12.51 4.72
CA GLY A 46 -2.69 13.53 4.48
C GLY A 46 -3.02 13.75 2.99
N VAL A 47 -2.61 12.83 2.11
CA VAL A 47 -2.92 12.86 0.69
C VAL A 47 -4.32 12.28 0.42
N ASP A 48 -4.94 12.70 -0.67
CA ASP A 48 -6.20 12.11 -1.12
C ASP A 48 -5.97 10.67 -1.62
N THR A 49 -6.58 9.70 -0.94
CA THR A 49 -6.52 8.28 -1.26
C THR A 49 -7.82 7.73 -1.83
N SER A 50 -8.81 8.58 -2.10
CA SER A 50 -10.16 8.17 -2.57
C SER A 50 -10.13 7.43 -3.90
N ALA A 51 -9.20 7.80 -4.78
CA ALA A 51 -8.95 7.15 -6.07
C ALA A 51 -8.03 5.92 -5.97
N THR A 52 -7.32 5.75 -4.85
CA THR A 52 -6.37 4.65 -4.67
C THR A 52 -7.12 3.35 -4.37
N ARG A 53 -6.67 2.27 -5.00
CA ARG A 53 -7.13 0.90 -4.74
C ARG A 53 -6.00 0.09 -4.13
N TYR A 54 -6.26 -0.49 -2.96
CA TYR A 54 -5.27 -1.22 -2.19
C TYR A 54 -5.49 -2.73 -2.34
N VAL A 55 -4.47 -3.43 -2.77
CA VAL A 55 -4.53 -4.86 -3.10
C VAL A 55 -3.88 -5.63 -1.94
N PRO A 56 -4.67 -6.26 -1.05
CA PRO A 56 -4.14 -7.07 0.04
C PRO A 56 -3.56 -8.39 -0.48
N THR A 57 -2.50 -8.90 0.15
CA THR A 57 -1.99 -10.25 -0.12
C THR A 57 -2.65 -11.33 0.76
N GLY A 58 -3.50 -10.95 1.71
CA GLY A 58 -4.24 -11.88 2.56
C GLY A 58 -5.25 -11.23 3.51
N TYR A 59 -5.97 -12.04 4.26
CA TYR A 59 -7.09 -11.60 5.12
C TYR A 59 -6.71 -10.49 6.11
N GLN A 60 -5.60 -10.65 6.84
CA GLN A 60 -5.14 -9.66 7.82
C GLN A 60 -4.87 -8.29 7.16
N SER A 61 -4.15 -8.28 6.03
CA SER A 61 -3.86 -7.05 5.28
C SER A 61 -5.13 -6.38 4.77
N ARG A 62 -6.12 -7.16 4.31
CA ARG A 62 -7.43 -6.65 3.91
C ARG A 62 -8.13 -5.96 5.08
N GLN A 63 -8.15 -6.60 6.25
CA GLN A 63 -8.81 -6.03 7.43
C GLN A 63 -8.16 -4.72 7.85
N LEU A 64 -6.83 -4.63 7.81
CA LEU A 64 -6.11 -3.40 8.15
C LEU A 64 -6.44 -2.24 7.19
N ILE A 65 -6.49 -2.51 5.89
CA ILE A 65 -6.88 -1.51 4.88
C ILE A 65 -8.31 -1.01 5.15
N VAL A 66 -9.27 -1.94 5.31
CA VAL A 66 -10.68 -1.61 5.53
C VAL A 66 -10.87 -0.83 6.84
N ASN A 67 -10.22 -1.27 7.92
CA ASN A 67 -10.30 -0.60 9.23
C ASN A 67 -9.71 0.82 9.20
N ALA A 68 -8.74 1.10 8.33
CA ALA A 68 -8.18 2.43 8.13
C ALA A 68 -9.04 3.34 7.23
N GLY A 69 -10.18 2.84 6.73
CA GLY A 69 -11.07 3.55 5.81
C GLY A 69 -10.49 3.69 4.41
N LEU A 70 -9.59 2.79 4.00
CA LEU A 70 -9.02 2.74 2.66
C LEU A 70 -9.78 1.74 1.78
N THR A 71 -9.74 1.92 0.47
CA THR A 71 -10.47 1.04 -0.47
C THR A 71 -9.67 -0.24 -0.77
N ALA A 72 -10.00 -1.33 -0.09
CA ALA A 72 -9.48 -2.66 -0.41
C ALA A 72 -10.15 -3.24 -1.66
N VAL A 73 -9.36 -3.80 -2.57
CA VAL A 73 -9.82 -4.49 -3.78
C VAL A 73 -9.19 -5.87 -3.88
N GLU A 74 -9.86 -6.80 -4.55
CA GLU A 74 -9.26 -8.10 -4.85
C GLU A 74 -8.29 -7.99 -6.03
N PHE A 75 -7.26 -8.83 -6.04
CA PHE A 75 -6.27 -8.84 -7.13
C PHE A 75 -6.92 -9.10 -8.49
N ASP A 76 -7.93 -9.99 -8.53
CA ASP A 76 -8.64 -10.33 -9.77
C ASP A 76 -9.57 -9.22 -10.28
N ALA A 77 -9.82 -8.18 -9.47
CA ALA A 77 -10.54 -6.98 -9.90
C ALA A 77 -9.62 -5.96 -10.61
N ILE A 78 -8.32 -6.22 -10.67
CA ILE A 78 -7.38 -5.44 -11.48
C ILE A 78 -7.57 -5.89 -12.94
N PRO A 79 -7.90 -4.98 -13.88
CA PRO A 79 -8.02 -5.37 -15.28
C PRO A 79 -6.72 -6.01 -15.76
N ALA A 80 -6.81 -7.23 -16.30
CA ALA A 80 -5.66 -8.03 -16.73
C ALA A 80 -4.78 -7.27 -17.74
N GLU A 81 -5.38 -6.39 -18.54
CA GLU A 81 -4.71 -5.53 -19.50
C GLU A 81 -5.51 -4.23 -19.64
N PRO A 82 -4.95 -3.06 -19.31
CA PRO A 82 -5.58 -1.81 -19.68
C PRO A 82 -5.42 -1.52 -21.18
N SER A 83 -6.47 -1.02 -21.82
CA SER A 83 -6.46 -0.58 -23.24
C SER A 83 -5.45 0.53 -23.57
N TRP A 84 -4.73 1.06 -22.57
CA TRP A 84 -3.67 2.05 -22.72
C TRP A 84 -2.24 1.48 -22.76
N MET A 85 -2.06 0.15 -22.74
CA MET A 85 -0.74 -0.51 -22.89
C MET A 85 -0.07 -0.32 -24.28
N SER A 86 -0.49 0.68 -25.07
CA SER A 86 0.35 1.26 -26.13
C SER A 86 1.30 2.36 -25.64
N HIS A 87 1.14 2.91 -24.42
CA HIS A 87 2.01 4.00 -23.95
C HIS A 87 2.47 3.79 -22.49
N SER A 88 3.76 3.54 -22.34
CA SER A 88 4.59 3.40 -21.13
C SER A 88 4.11 4.18 -19.89
N THR A 89 3.90 3.50 -18.75
CA THR A 89 3.96 4.13 -17.41
C THR A 89 4.44 3.10 -16.37
N ALA A 90 5.44 3.48 -15.59
CA ALA A 90 6.22 2.64 -14.69
C ALA A 90 5.41 2.07 -13.51
N ARG A 91 5.57 0.75 -13.27
CA ARG A 91 4.99 0.02 -12.13
C ARG A 91 6.06 -0.06 -11.02
N THR A 92 5.93 0.68 -9.92
CA THR A 92 6.86 0.54 -8.77
C THR A 92 6.29 -0.49 -7.80
N ARG A 93 7.02 -1.60 -7.62
CA ARG A 93 6.72 -2.62 -6.63
C ARG A 93 7.53 -2.30 -5.38
N LEU A 94 6.86 -1.98 -4.28
CA LEU A 94 7.53 -1.80 -3.00
C LEU A 94 7.75 -3.15 -2.34
N THR A 95 8.97 -3.66 -2.44
CA THR A 95 9.44 -4.83 -1.71
C THR A 95 10.62 -4.41 -0.86
N THR A 96 10.54 -4.61 0.45
CA THR A 96 11.71 -4.54 1.33
C THR A 96 12.35 -5.93 1.40
N SER A 97 13.66 -5.98 1.12
CA SER A 97 14.53 -7.13 1.36
C SER A 97 14.68 -7.45 2.84
#